data_AF-A0A414PX67-F1
#
_entry.id   AF-A0A414PX67-F1
#
_cell.length_a   1.000
_cell.length_b   1.000
_cell.length_c   1.000
_cell.angle_alpha   90.00
_cell.angle_beta   90.00
_cell.angle_gamma   90.00
#
_symmetry.space_group_name_H-M   'P 1'
#
loop_
_entity.id
_entity.type
_entity.pdbx_description
1 polymer ?
#
loop_
_entity_poly.entity_id
_entity_poly.type
_entity_poly.pdbx_seq_one_letter_code
_entity_poly.pdbx_strand_id
1 'polypeptide(L)' 'MIQKYQSELDKILISCNICKAKLCNSCPNGKRKRYLKEELKKLLPQQETFLEKIKKFFNLNN' A
#
# COMPACT_ATOMS: atom_id res chain seq x y z
N MET A 1 -11.56 11.83 -1.73
CA MET A 1 -11.43 10.35 -1.77
C MET A 1 -10.13 9.87 -1.17
N ILE A 2 -8.95 10.26 -1.70
CA ILE A 2 -7.64 9.84 -1.19
C ILE A 2 -7.45 10.13 0.33
N GLN A 3 -7.75 11.34 0.79
CA GLN A 3 -7.65 11.70 2.22
C GLN A 3 -8.51 10.83 3.14
N LYS A 4 -9.71 10.42 2.69
CA LYS A 4 -10.60 9.54 3.48
C LYS A 4 -9.96 8.16 3.65
N TYR A 5 -9.44 7.58 2.56
CA TYR A 5 -8.76 6.29 2.61
C TYR A 5 -7.46 6.33 3.41
N GLN A 6 -6.71 7.44 3.33
CA GLN A 6 -5.51 7.64 4.13
C GLN A 6 -5.86 7.71 5.64
N SER A 7 -6.86 8.51 6.01
CA SER A 7 -7.31 8.63 7.39
C SER A 7 -7.84 7.31 7.97
N GLU A 8 -8.60 6.53 7.19
CA GLU A 8 -9.03 5.19 7.62
C GLU A 8 -7.85 4.23 7.78
N LEU A 9 -6.86 4.28 6.88
CA LEU A 9 -5.67 3.45 6.95
C LEU A 9 -4.84 3.76 8.19
N ASP A 10 -4.66 5.03 8.54
CA ASP A 10 -3.90 5.46 9.70
C ASP A 10 -4.52 4.96 11.00
N LYS A 11 -5.85 5.05 11.13
CA LYS A 11 -6.58 4.49 12.29
C LYS A 11 -6.36 2.99 12.44
N ILE A 12 -6.43 2.24 11.33
CA ILE A 12 -6.19 0.80 11.32
C ILE A 12 -4.74 0.47 11.69
N LEU A 13 -3.77 1.25 11.21
CA LEU A 13 -2.36 1.03 11.50
C LEU A 13 -2.07 1.18 13.00
N ILE A 14 -2.66 2.17 13.67
CA ILE A 14 -2.54 2.33 15.13
C ILE A 14 -3.00 1.05 15.85
N SER A 15 -4.19 0.54 15.53
CA SER A 15 -4.71 -0.68 16.15
C SER A 15 -3.89 -1.93 15.80
N CYS A 16 -3.42 -2.05 14.54
CA CYS A 16 -2.59 -3.17 14.11
C CYS A 16 -1.22 -3.21 14.79
N ASN A 17 -0.62 -2.05 15.04
CA ASN A 17 0.68 -1.94 15.73
C ASN A 17 0.62 -2.47 17.18
N ILE A 18 -0.55 -2.36 17.80
CA ILE A 18 -0.81 -2.88 19.16
C ILE A 18 -1.04 -4.40 19.12
N CYS A 19 -1.86 -4.88 18.17
CA CYS A 19 -2.31 -6.26 18.13
C CYS A 19 -1.16 -7.28 17.97
N LYS A 20 -0.13 -6.97 17.17
CA LYS A 20 1.07 -7.81 16.87
C LYS A 20 0.78 -9.30 16.51
N ALA A 21 -0.47 -9.67 16.28
CA ALA A 21 -0.86 -11.04 16.00
C ALA A 21 -0.41 -11.47 14.59
N LYS A 22 0.05 -12.71 14.47
CA LYS A 22 0.52 -13.28 13.19
C LYS A 22 -0.63 -13.68 12.23
N LEU A 23 -1.89 -13.55 12.66
CA LEU A 23 -3.09 -13.93 11.90
C LEU A 23 -3.74 -12.75 11.16
N CYS A 24 -2.94 -11.81 10.66
CA CYS A 24 -3.42 -10.62 9.97
C CYS A 24 -4.26 -10.93 8.72
N ASN A 25 -4.07 -12.10 8.09
CA ASN A 25 -4.82 -12.50 6.89
C ASN A 25 -6.30 -12.78 7.17
N SER A 26 -6.62 -13.27 8.38
CA SER A 26 -8.00 -13.54 8.80
C SER A 26 -8.62 -12.36 9.55
N CYS A 27 -7.77 -11.46 10.08
CA CYS A 27 -8.20 -10.28 10.82
C CYS A 27 -9.03 -9.33 9.93
N PRO A 28 -10.22 -8.87 10.37
CA PRO A 28 -11.01 -7.88 9.64
C PRO A 28 -10.22 -6.60 9.34
N ASN A 29 -9.45 -6.10 10.31
CA ASN A 29 -8.57 -4.94 10.13
C ASN A 29 -7.44 -5.24 9.14
N GLY A 30 -6.90 -6.46 9.13
CA GLY A 30 -5.89 -6.86 8.15
C GLY A 30 -6.42 -6.91 6.72
N LYS A 31 -7.63 -7.45 6.53
CA LYS A 31 -8.34 -7.43 5.23
C LYS A 31 -8.61 -5.99 4.77
N ARG A 32 -9.14 -5.15 5.67
CA ARG A 32 -9.43 -3.74 5.37
C ARG A 32 -8.16 -2.93 5.06
N LYS A 33 -7.08 -3.16 5.81
CA LYS A 33 -5.75 -2.55 5.56
C LYS A 33 -5.26 -2.85 4.14
N ARG A 34 -5.37 -4.10 3.71
CA ARG A 34 -4.96 -4.53 2.36
C ARG A 34 -5.78 -3.83 1.28
N TYR A 35 -7.10 -3.84 1.43
CA TYR A 35 -8.01 -3.14 0.54
C TYR A 35 -7.66 -1.65 0.39
N LEU A 36 -7.51 -0.93 1.50
CA LEU A 36 -7.20 0.51 1.48
C LEU A 36 -5.86 0.81 0.80
N LYS A 37 -4.83 -0.04 1.00
CA LYS A 37 -3.55 0.09 0.32
C LYS A 37 -3.66 -0.11 -1.19
N GLU A 38 -4.45 -1.09 -1.62
CA GLU A 38 -4.69 -1.36 -3.04
C GLU A 38 -5.46 -0.20 -3.71
N GLU A 39 -6.48 0.34 -3.04
CA GLU A 39 -7.23 1.51 -3.52
C GLU A 39 -6.35 2.77 -3.61
N LEU A 40 -5.53 3.04 -2.59
CA LEU A 40 -4.58 4.16 -2.64
C LEU A 40 -3.55 4.00 -3.76
N LYS A 41 -3.10 2.76 -4.04
CA LYS A 41 -2.17 2.48 -5.14
C LYS A 41 -2.78 2.71 -6.52
N LYS A 42 -4.10 2.51 -6.67
CA LYS A 42 -4.83 2.82 -7.92
C LYS A 42 -5.02 4.32 -8.12
N LEU A 43 -5.18 5.06 -7.03
CA LEU A 43 -5.48 6.49 -7.05
C LEU A 43 -4.24 7.38 -7.12
N LEU A 44 -3.10 6.90 -6.64
CA LEU A 44 -1.83 7.59 -6.77
C LEU A 44 -1.20 7.23 -8.12
N PRO A 45 -0.61 8.20 -8.85
CA PRO A 45 0.17 7.87 -10.03
C PRO A 45 1.22 6.83 -9.60
N GLN A 46 1.29 5.72 -10.34
CA GLN A 46 2.31 4.70 -10.08
C GLN A 46 3.67 5.39 -10.11
N GLN A 47 4.26 5.63 -8.95
CA GLN A 47 5.68 5.94 -8.89
C GLN A 47 6.38 4.73 -9.50
N GLU A 48 7.12 4.97 -10.57
CA GLU A 48 7.95 3.95 -11.17
C GLU A 48 8.76 3.28 -10.08
N THR A 49 8.58 1.98 -9.97
CA THR A 49 9.37 1.17 -9.06
C THR A 49 10.84 1.30 -9.46
N PHE A 50 11.75 1.15 -8.50
CA PHE A 50 13.19 1.22 -8.76
C PHE A 50 13.62 0.29 -9.91
N LEU A 51 12.97 -0.88 -10.04
CA LEU A 51 13.13 -1.82 -11.15
C LEU A 51 12.67 -1.25 -12.50
N GLU A 52 11.56 -0.53 -12.56
CA GLU A 52 11.09 0.13 -13.79
C GLU A 52 12.04 1.25 -14.21
N LYS A 53 12.56 2.01 -13.24
CA LYS A 53 13.60 3.02 -13.50
C LYS A 53 14.87 2.41 -14.07
N ILE A 54 15.34 1.31 -13.48
CA ILE A 54 16.51 0.57 -13.97
C ILE A 54 16.26 0.04 -15.39
N LYS A 55 15.11 -0.58 -15.64
CA LYS A 55 14.76 -1.08 -16.99
C LYS A 55 14.77 0.03 -18.03
N LYS A 56 14.20 1.21 -17.73
CA LYS A 56 14.25 2.36 -18.63
C LYS A 56 15.68 2.84 -18.89
N PHE A 57 16.53 2.87 -17.86
CA PHE A 57 17.92 3.27 -17.99
C PHE A 57 18.71 2.33 -18.92
N PHE A 58 18.49 1.01 -18.84
CA PHE A 58 19.15 0.05 -19.74
C PHE A 58 18.52 -0.02 -21.14
N ASN A 59 17.20 0.21 -21.28
CA ASN A 59 16.53 0.23 -22.59
C ASN A 59 16.81 1.49 -23.42
N LEU A 60 17.42 2.54 -22.85
CA LEU A 60 17.83 3.75 -23.58
C LEU A 60 19.26 3.66 -24.18
N ASN A 61 19.99 2.58 -23.92
CA ASN A 61 21.37 2.38 -24.37
C ASN A 61 21.51 1.37 -25.53
N ASN A 62 20.42 1.10 -26.27
CA ASN A 62 20.42 0.28 -27.50
C ASN A 62 19.92 1.10 -28.68
#